data_AF-Q6Q470-F1
#
_entry.id   AF-Q6Q470-F1
#
_cell.length_a   1.000
_cell.length_b   1.000
_cell.length_c   1.000
_cell.angle_alpha   90.00
_cell.angle_beta   90.00
_cell.angle_gamma   90.00
#
_symmetry.space_group_name_H-M   'P 1'
#
loop_
_entity.id
_entity.type
_entity.pdbx_description
1 polymer ?
#
loop_
_entity_poly.entity_id
_entity_poly.type
_entity_poly.pdbx_seq_one_letter_code
_entity_poly.pdbx_strand_id
1 'polypeptide(L)'
;PYGSGVWSKKEWVLPEIDDDDIVSAFEGNSNLFWAERFGKQFLGMSDLWVKHCGISHTGSFKDLGMTVLVSQVNRLRKMNRPVVGVGCASTGDTSAALSAYCASAGIPSIVFLPANRISIAQLVQPIANGAFVLSIDTDFDGCMQLIREVTAELPIHLANSLNSLRLEGQKTAAIEILQQFDWQVPDWVIVPGGNLGNIYAFYKGFHICRELGLVDRIPRLVCAQAANANPLYLYFKSGWKEFKAVRAQTTFASAIQIGDPVSIDRAVHALKNCNGIVEEATEEELMDAMAQADSTGMFTCPHTG
;
A
#
# COMPACT_ATOMS: atom_id res chain seq x y z
N PRO A 1 -4.55 -11.25 -19.46
CA PRO A 1 -3.65 -10.57 -18.49
C PRO A 1 -3.16 -11.43 -17.29
N TYR A 2 -3.45 -12.75 -17.25
CA TYR A 2 -3.39 -13.57 -16.04
C TYR A 2 -1.99 -13.92 -15.49
N GLY A 3 -0.90 -13.49 -16.14
CA GLY A 3 0.46 -13.61 -15.58
C GLY A 3 0.66 -12.77 -14.32
N SER A 4 -0.15 -11.72 -14.14
CA SER A 4 -0.18 -10.89 -12.92
C SER A 4 -0.96 -11.57 -11.78
N GLY A 5 -0.43 -11.47 -10.57
CA GLY A 5 -1.12 -11.89 -9.34
C GLY A 5 -2.38 -11.07 -9.05
N VAL A 6 -2.44 -9.82 -9.56
CA VAL A 6 -3.64 -8.98 -9.54
C VAL A 6 -4.64 -9.45 -10.60
N TRP A 7 -4.24 -9.47 -11.87
CA TRP A 7 -5.16 -9.74 -12.98
C TRP A 7 -5.55 -11.21 -13.14
N SER A 8 -4.86 -12.13 -12.49
CA SER A 8 -5.36 -13.51 -12.30
C SER A 8 -6.65 -13.59 -11.47
N LYS A 9 -7.09 -12.47 -10.87
CA LYS A 9 -8.38 -12.29 -10.18
C LYS A 9 -9.19 -11.16 -10.80
N LYS A 10 -9.09 -10.96 -12.12
CA LYS A 10 -9.72 -9.85 -12.88
C LYS A 10 -11.19 -9.68 -12.53
N GLU A 11 -11.93 -10.79 -12.44
CA GLU A 11 -13.37 -10.86 -12.16
C GLU A 11 -13.73 -10.19 -10.84
N TRP A 12 -12.79 -10.15 -9.88
CA TRP A 12 -12.99 -9.53 -8.58
C TRP A 12 -12.31 -8.17 -8.47
N VAL A 13 -11.50 -7.76 -9.45
CA VAL A 13 -10.74 -6.50 -9.41
C VAL A 13 -11.42 -5.45 -10.27
N LEU A 14 -11.47 -5.66 -11.58
CA LEU A 14 -12.17 -4.81 -12.55
C LEU A 14 -12.81 -5.73 -13.61
N PRO A 15 -14.02 -6.25 -13.36
CA PRO A 15 -14.61 -7.27 -14.23
C PRO A 15 -14.89 -6.77 -15.65
N GLU A 16 -15.20 -5.48 -15.82
CA GLU A 16 -15.64 -4.89 -17.09
C GLU A 16 -14.51 -4.28 -17.93
N ILE A 17 -13.25 -4.32 -17.46
CA ILE A 17 -12.12 -3.80 -18.23
C ILE A 17 -11.80 -4.75 -19.39
N ASP A 18 -11.51 -4.18 -20.55
CA ASP A 18 -10.99 -4.96 -21.68
C ASP A 18 -9.53 -5.35 -21.41
N ASP A 19 -9.11 -6.52 -21.89
CA ASP A 19 -7.72 -6.96 -21.73
C ASP A 19 -6.74 -6.03 -22.46
N ASP A 20 -7.15 -5.41 -23.55
CA ASP A 20 -6.35 -4.44 -24.32
C ASP A 20 -6.09 -3.14 -23.52
N ASP A 21 -6.88 -2.85 -22.50
CA ASP A 21 -6.76 -1.65 -21.65
C ASP A 21 -5.91 -1.89 -20.41
N ILE A 22 -5.58 -3.13 -20.09
CA ILE A 22 -4.81 -3.48 -18.90
C ILE A 22 -3.35 -3.07 -19.07
N VAL A 23 -2.85 -2.36 -18.07
CA VAL A 23 -1.46 -1.93 -17.90
C VAL A 23 -0.86 -2.72 -16.74
N SER A 24 -0.03 -3.71 -17.06
CA SER A 24 0.56 -4.62 -16.08
C SER A 24 2.02 -4.90 -16.40
N ALA A 25 2.82 -5.09 -15.34
CA ALA A 25 4.20 -5.58 -15.40
C ALA A 25 4.32 -7.00 -14.81
N PHE A 26 3.18 -7.72 -14.71
CA PHE A 26 3.05 -9.01 -14.02
C PHE A 26 3.41 -8.94 -12.53
N GLU A 27 3.05 -7.82 -11.90
CA GLU A 27 3.06 -7.65 -10.46
C GLU A 27 2.16 -8.65 -9.71
N GLY A 28 2.44 -8.83 -8.41
CA GLY A 28 1.83 -9.89 -7.60
C GLY A 28 2.60 -11.19 -7.71
N ASN A 29 1.98 -12.29 -7.31
CA ASN A 29 2.62 -13.61 -7.18
C ASN A 29 3.91 -13.57 -6.33
N SER A 30 3.95 -12.66 -5.35
CA SER A 30 5.17 -12.39 -4.59
C SER A 30 5.47 -13.52 -3.60
N ASN A 31 6.75 -13.64 -3.24
CA ASN A 31 7.23 -14.69 -2.37
C ASN A 31 6.51 -14.69 -1.00
N LEU A 32 6.10 -15.88 -0.56
CA LEU A 32 5.61 -16.14 0.79
C LEU A 32 6.67 -16.98 1.51
N PHE A 33 7.49 -16.30 2.29
CA PHE A 33 8.70 -16.86 2.90
C PHE A 33 8.39 -17.48 4.26
N TRP A 34 8.79 -18.73 4.47
CA TRP A 34 8.76 -19.33 5.80
C TRP A 34 9.96 -18.84 6.61
N ALA A 35 9.71 -17.99 7.60
CA ALA A 35 10.73 -17.40 8.45
C ALA A 35 11.13 -18.36 9.59
N GLU A 36 11.49 -19.61 9.24
CA GLU A 36 11.73 -20.71 10.16
C GLU A 36 12.68 -20.33 11.30
N ARG A 37 13.87 -19.82 10.94
CA ARG A 37 14.92 -19.52 11.92
C ARG A 37 14.52 -18.39 12.86
N PHE A 38 13.97 -17.30 12.33
CA PHE A 38 13.53 -16.17 13.15
C PHE A 38 12.38 -16.56 14.07
N GLY A 39 11.33 -17.19 13.50
CA GLY A 39 10.19 -17.68 14.26
C GLY A 39 10.61 -18.59 15.42
N LYS A 40 11.48 -19.57 15.15
CA LYS A 40 11.93 -20.53 16.16
C LYS A 40 12.83 -19.90 17.23
N GLN A 41 13.81 -19.09 16.84
CA GLN A 41 14.85 -18.59 17.75
C GLN A 41 14.39 -17.41 18.61
N PHE A 42 13.56 -16.52 18.07
CA PHE A 42 13.19 -15.27 18.75
C PHE A 42 11.78 -15.30 19.32
N LEU A 43 10.86 -16.03 18.69
CA LEU A 43 9.43 -16.02 19.07
C LEU A 43 8.93 -17.37 19.59
N GLY A 44 9.73 -18.44 19.49
CA GLY A 44 9.29 -19.80 19.82
C GLY A 44 8.17 -20.32 18.90
N MET A 45 8.04 -19.75 17.70
CA MET A 45 7.03 -20.10 16.70
C MET A 45 7.59 -21.06 15.65
N SER A 46 6.81 -22.07 15.27
CA SER A 46 7.17 -23.01 14.19
C SER A 46 6.62 -22.62 12.82
N ASP A 47 5.63 -21.73 12.77
CA ASP A 47 4.84 -21.45 11.57
C ASP A 47 4.67 -19.93 11.32
N LEU A 48 5.81 -19.23 11.27
CA LEU A 48 5.88 -17.81 10.97
C LEU A 48 6.23 -17.59 9.50
N TRP A 49 5.49 -16.72 8.82
CA TRP A 49 5.68 -16.42 7.40
C TRP A 49 5.72 -14.92 7.12
N VAL A 50 6.44 -14.53 6.07
CA VAL A 50 6.54 -13.16 5.58
C VAL A 50 6.08 -13.11 4.12
N LYS A 51 5.05 -12.31 3.84
CA LYS A 51 4.61 -12.03 2.46
C LYS A 51 5.44 -10.87 1.92
N HIS A 52 6.41 -11.15 1.06
CA HIS A 52 7.33 -10.16 0.50
C HIS A 52 6.71 -9.35 -0.64
N CYS A 53 5.69 -8.53 -0.34
CA CYS A 53 5.09 -7.62 -1.32
C CYS A 53 6.05 -6.57 -1.88
N GLY A 54 7.16 -6.27 -1.17
CA GLY A 54 8.20 -5.36 -1.64
C GLY A 54 9.20 -5.99 -2.64
N ILE A 55 9.19 -7.31 -2.83
CA ILE A 55 9.98 -7.96 -3.89
C ILE A 55 9.15 -7.90 -5.17
N SER A 56 9.15 -6.73 -5.80
CA SER A 56 8.44 -6.39 -7.03
C SER A 56 9.30 -5.45 -7.88
N HIS A 57 8.85 -5.12 -9.10
CA HIS A 57 9.67 -4.35 -10.04
C HIS A 57 9.98 -2.91 -9.57
N THR A 58 9.12 -2.29 -8.75
CA THR A 58 9.44 -0.98 -8.13
C THR A 58 9.91 -1.08 -6.68
N GLY A 59 9.95 -2.29 -6.13
CA GLY A 59 10.34 -2.51 -4.74
C GLY A 59 9.24 -2.24 -3.72
N SER A 60 7.96 -2.19 -4.12
CA SER A 60 6.87 -1.81 -3.23
C SER A 60 5.53 -2.49 -3.53
N PHE A 61 4.76 -2.74 -2.47
CA PHE A 61 3.40 -3.27 -2.55
C PHE A 61 2.44 -2.36 -3.35
N LYS A 62 2.82 -1.09 -3.57
CA LYS A 62 2.03 -0.09 -4.29
C LYS A 62 1.74 -0.52 -5.73
N ASP A 63 2.60 -1.34 -6.33
CA ASP A 63 2.44 -1.89 -7.67
C ASP A 63 1.07 -2.54 -7.87
N LEU A 64 0.62 -3.33 -6.87
CA LEU A 64 -0.66 -4.03 -6.92
C LEU A 64 -1.83 -3.05 -7.13
N GLY A 65 -1.80 -1.91 -6.45
CA GLY A 65 -2.84 -0.89 -6.59
C GLY A 65 -2.66 -0.01 -7.82
N MET A 66 -1.41 0.23 -8.25
CA MET A 66 -1.11 1.10 -9.38
C MET A 66 -1.42 0.45 -10.71
N THR A 67 -1.25 -0.87 -10.85
CA THR A 67 -1.71 -1.56 -12.06
C THR A 67 -3.21 -1.35 -12.30
N VAL A 68 -4.04 -1.43 -11.25
CA VAL A 68 -5.49 -1.25 -11.35
C VAL A 68 -5.85 0.20 -11.65
N LEU A 69 -5.26 1.14 -10.90
CA LEU A 69 -5.51 2.57 -11.10
C LEU A 69 -5.14 3.00 -12.52
N VAL A 70 -3.94 2.67 -12.99
CA VAL A 70 -3.44 3.11 -14.29
C VAL A 70 -4.16 2.40 -15.43
N SER A 71 -4.56 1.13 -15.27
CA SER A 71 -5.40 0.44 -16.26
C SER A 71 -6.77 1.11 -16.41
N GLN A 72 -7.41 1.48 -15.30
CA GLN A 72 -8.68 2.22 -15.37
C GLN A 72 -8.51 3.59 -16.02
N VAL A 73 -7.42 4.29 -15.73
CA VAL A 73 -7.09 5.57 -16.39
C VAL A 73 -6.87 5.36 -17.89
N ASN A 74 -6.14 4.31 -18.29
CA ASN A 74 -5.88 3.96 -19.69
C ASN A 74 -7.20 3.68 -20.45
N ARG A 75 -8.10 2.89 -19.85
CA ARG A 75 -9.45 2.66 -20.37
C ARG A 75 -10.21 3.97 -20.59
N LEU A 76 -10.27 4.83 -19.57
CA LEU A 76 -10.99 6.11 -19.68
C LEU A 76 -10.42 6.98 -20.82
N ARG A 77 -9.10 7.05 -20.94
CA ARG A 77 -8.41 7.80 -21.99
C ARG A 77 -8.76 7.26 -23.39
N LYS A 78 -8.75 5.94 -23.58
CA LYS A 78 -9.12 5.30 -24.85
C LYS A 78 -10.61 5.43 -25.18
N MET A 79 -11.47 5.56 -24.17
CA MET A 79 -12.89 5.89 -24.35
C MET A 79 -13.14 7.38 -24.70
N ASN A 80 -12.10 8.13 -25.07
CA ASN A 80 -12.15 9.58 -25.32
C ASN A 80 -12.70 10.40 -24.15
N ARG A 81 -12.60 9.89 -22.90
CA ARG A 81 -12.82 10.73 -21.72
C ARG A 81 -11.59 11.63 -21.58
N PRO A 82 -11.79 12.93 -21.28
CA PRO A 82 -10.67 13.84 -21.15
C PRO A 82 -9.84 13.42 -19.95
N VAL A 83 -8.65 12.86 -20.24
CA VAL A 83 -7.61 12.51 -19.27
C VAL A 83 -6.27 12.75 -19.95
N VAL A 84 -5.56 13.78 -19.51
CA VAL A 84 -4.26 14.18 -20.07
C VAL A 84 -3.10 13.54 -19.31
N GLY A 85 -3.30 13.16 -18.04
CA GLY A 85 -2.27 12.49 -17.25
C GLY A 85 -2.73 12.13 -15.85
N VAL A 86 -1.78 11.64 -15.05
CA VAL A 86 -1.98 11.31 -13.64
C VAL A 86 -1.01 12.11 -12.78
N GLY A 87 -1.54 12.76 -11.75
CA GLY A 87 -0.79 13.53 -10.77
C GLY A 87 -0.63 12.81 -9.44
N CYS A 88 0.50 13.03 -8.76
CA CYS A 88 0.72 12.56 -7.39
C CYS A 88 1.45 13.62 -6.55
N ALA A 89 1.10 13.69 -5.27
CA ALA A 89 1.72 14.56 -4.27
C ALA A 89 2.48 13.72 -3.23
N SER A 90 3.41 12.87 -3.68
CA SER A 90 4.17 11.96 -2.83
C SER A 90 5.61 11.84 -3.30
N THR A 91 6.55 11.83 -2.36
CA THR A 91 7.98 11.63 -2.64
C THR A 91 8.41 10.16 -2.61
N GLY A 92 7.56 9.24 -2.12
CA GLY A 92 7.94 7.85 -1.86
C GLY A 92 7.34 6.84 -2.85
N ASP A 93 7.19 5.61 -2.41
CA ASP A 93 6.76 4.46 -3.23
C ASP A 93 5.52 4.70 -4.09
N THR A 94 4.59 5.55 -3.64
CA THR A 94 3.38 5.87 -4.41
C THR A 94 3.73 6.55 -5.74
N SER A 95 4.65 7.52 -5.75
CA SER A 95 5.03 8.20 -6.99
C SER A 95 5.96 7.33 -7.85
N ALA A 96 6.80 6.49 -7.23
CA ALA A 96 7.63 5.53 -7.94
C ALA A 96 6.78 4.53 -8.73
N ALA A 97 5.87 3.82 -8.04
CA ALA A 97 4.95 2.88 -8.67
C ALA A 97 4.07 3.57 -9.72
N LEU A 98 3.42 4.70 -9.38
CA LEU A 98 2.58 5.40 -10.34
C LEU A 98 3.34 5.74 -11.63
N SER A 99 4.53 6.31 -11.50
CA SER A 99 5.33 6.75 -12.66
C SER A 99 5.76 5.58 -13.53
N ALA A 100 6.12 4.44 -12.93
CA ALA A 100 6.47 3.24 -13.68
C ALA A 100 5.28 2.73 -14.53
N TYR A 101 4.08 2.63 -13.96
CA TYR A 101 2.90 2.18 -14.70
C TYR A 101 2.44 3.20 -15.74
N CYS A 102 2.48 4.50 -15.42
CA CYS A 102 2.19 5.56 -16.38
C CYS A 102 3.15 5.52 -17.58
N ALA A 103 4.45 5.34 -17.33
CA ALA A 103 5.46 5.18 -18.38
C ALA A 103 5.16 3.97 -19.26
N SER A 104 4.83 2.83 -18.66
CA SER A 104 4.45 1.61 -19.37
C SER A 104 3.23 1.80 -20.30
N ALA A 105 2.33 2.72 -19.97
CA ALA A 105 1.13 3.01 -20.75
C ALA A 105 1.27 4.22 -21.69
N GLY A 106 2.42 4.91 -21.68
CA GLY A 106 2.57 6.19 -22.38
C GLY A 106 1.59 7.26 -21.90
N ILE A 107 1.29 7.27 -20.60
CA ILE A 107 0.42 8.26 -19.94
C ILE A 107 1.32 9.25 -19.19
N PRO A 108 1.16 10.58 -19.38
CA PRO A 108 1.92 11.57 -18.61
C PRO A 108 1.73 11.39 -17.10
N SER A 109 2.85 11.26 -16.37
CA SER A 109 2.91 11.25 -14.91
C SER A 109 3.46 12.58 -14.42
N ILE A 110 2.80 13.20 -13.44
CA ILE A 110 3.21 14.48 -12.86
C ILE A 110 3.37 14.32 -11.35
N VAL A 111 4.52 14.72 -10.83
CA VAL A 111 4.82 14.65 -9.38
C VAL A 111 4.97 16.07 -8.86
N PHE A 112 4.05 16.49 -7.99
CA PHE A 112 4.01 17.82 -7.40
C PHE A 112 4.65 17.78 -6.02
N LEU A 113 5.73 18.53 -5.80
CA LEU A 113 6.46 18.53 -4.54
C LEU A 113 6.92 19.93 -4.12
N PRO A 114 6.85 20.24 -2.81
CA PRO A 114 7.58 21.37 -2.24
C PRO A 114 9.08 21.27 -2.53
N ALA A 115 9.73 22.37 -2.91
CA ALA A 115 11.15 22.40 -3.26
C ALA A 115 12.05 21.88 -2.11
N ASN A 116 11.69 22.19 -0.86
CA ASN A 116 12.40 21.74 0.34
C ASN A 116 12.14 20.26 0.71
N ARG A 117 11.28 19.55 -0.02
CA ARG A 117 10.97 18.12 0.16
C ARG A 117 11.57 17.24 -0.93
N ILE A 118 12.36 17.81 -1.83
CA ILE A 118 13.00 17.06 -2.92
C ILE A 118 14.23 16.34 -2.40
N SER A 119 14.22 15.01 -2.55
CA SER A 119 15.41 14.17 -2.40
C SER A 119 15.61 13.40 -3.70
N ILE A 120 16.77 13.56 -4.33
CA ILE A 120 17.13 12.83 -5.55
C ILE A 120 17.05 11.31 -5.30
N ALA A 121 17.47 10.86 -4.13
CA ALA A 121 17.42 9.44 -3.77
C ALA A 121 15.97 8.90 -3.73
N GLN A 122 15.02 9.71 -3.24
CA GLN A 122 13.60 9.33 -3.21
C GLN A 122 12.94 9.41 -4.60
N LEU A 123 13.42 10.32 -5.45
CA LEU A 123 12.86 10.58 -6.78
C LEU A 123 13.55 9.86 -7.93
N VAL A 124 14.58 9.05 -7.65
CA VAL A 124 15.34 8.32 -8.67
C VAL A 124 14.40 7.50 -9.58
N GLN A 125 13.42 6.80 -9.01
CA GLN A 125 12.48 6.00 -9.78
C GLN A 125 11.50 6.86 -10.59
N PRO A 126 10.77 7.85 -10.02
CA PRO A 126 9.94 8.75 -10.83
C PRO A 126 10.69 9.41 -11.98
N ILE A 127 11.90 9.93 -11.74
CA ILE A 127 12.72 10.60 -12.74
C ILE A 127 13.15 9.62 -13.83
N ALA A 128 13.67 8.44 -13.46
CA ALA A 128 14.09 7.40 -14.41
C ALA A 128 12.92 6.87 -15.27
N ASN A 129 11.71 6.86 -14.72
CA ASN A 129 10.48 6.50 -15.45
C ASN A 129 9.88 7.68 -16.24
N GLY A 130 10.56 8.83 -16.33
CA GLY A 130 10.14 9.95 -17.17
C GLY A 130 8.96 10.76 -16.62
N ALA A 131 8.72 10.72 -15.31
CA ALA A 131 7.72 11.59 -14.69
C ALA A 131 8.13 13.07 -14.77
N PHE A 132 7.15 13.94 -14.97
CA PHE A 132 7.35 15.38 -14.89
C PHE A 132 7.32 15.81 -13.42
N VAL A 133 8.51 15.94 -12.82
CA VAL A 133 8.66 16.30 -11.41
C VAL A 133 8.74 17.82 -11.26
N LEU A 134 7.73 18.39 -10.60
CA LEU A 134 7.63 19.82 -10.32
C LEU A 134 8.14 20.12 -8.91
N SER A 135 9.23 20.89 -8.86
CA SER A 135 9.74 21.52 -7.66
C SER A 135 9.07 22.87 -7.44
N ILE A 136 8.08 22.90 -6.56
CA ILE A 136 7.25 24.10 -6.32
C ILE A 136 7.82 24.85 -5.13
N ASP A 137 8.10 26.14 -5.29
CA ASP A 137 8.57 27.02 -4.23
C ASP A 137 7.42 27.39 -3.27
N THR A 138 7.03 26.43 -2.43
CA THR A 138 5.93 26.53 -1.48
C THR A 138 6.06 25.44 -0.41
N ASP A 139 5.14 25.39 0.55
CA ASP A 139 5.03 24.31 1.54
C ASP A 139 4.05 23.22 1.09
N PHE A 140 3.74 22.24 1.94
CA PHE A 140 2.83 21.14 1.57
C PHE A 140 1.41 21.64 1.29
N ASP A 141 0.92 22.63 2.06
CA ASP A 141 -0.43 23.14 1.92
C ASP A 141 -0.58 23.95 0.63
N GLY A 142 0.41 24.80 0.31
CA GLY A 142 0.46 25.51 -0.96
C GLY A 142 0.61 24.57 -2.16
N CYS A 143 1.37 23.47 -2.02
CA CYS A 143 1.45 22.42 -3.03
C CYS A 143 0.07 21.77 -3.27
N MET A 144 -0.64 21.41 -2.20
CA MET A 144 -2.00 20.83 -2.28
C MET A 144 -3.02 21.82 -2.86
N GLN A 145 -2.91 23.10 -2.55
CA GLN A 145 -3.73 24.15 -3.16
C GLN A 145 -3.47 24.21 -4.68
N LEU A 146 -2.21 24.28 -5.11
CA LEU A 146 -1.85 24.35 -6.53
C LEU A 146 -2.30 23.10 -7.29
N ILE A 147 -2.18 21.92 -6.68
CA ILE A 147 -2.73 20.67 -7.24
C ILE A 147 -4.24 20.78 -7.49
N ARG A 148 -5.01 21.34 -6.53
CA ARG A 148 -6.46 21.53 -6.67
C ARG A 148 -6.78 22.49 -7.82
N GLU A 149 -6.05 23.59 -7.93
CA GLU A 149 -6.20 24.57 -9.02
C GLU A 149 -5.90 23.93 -10.38
N VAL A 150 -4.75 23.28 -10.52
CA VAL A 150 -4.34 22.60 -11.76
C VAL A 150 -5.33 21.51 -12.17
N THR A 151 -5.81 20.70 -11.22
CA THR A 151 -6.76 19.61 -11.51
C THR A 151 -8.20 20.08 -11.71
N ALA A 152 -8.53 21.33 -11.35
CA ALA A 152 -9.82 21.95 -11.69
C ALA A 152 -9.88 22.40 -13.15
N GLU A 153 -8.75 22.83 -13.72
CA GLU A 153 -8.67 23.32 -15.11
C GLU A 153 -8.22 22.25 -16.11
N LEU A 154 -7.31 21.37 -15.70
CA LEU A 154 -6.76 20.31 -16.54
C LEU A 154 -7.30 18.94 -16.12
N PRO A 155 -7.60 18.05 -17.09
CA PRO A 155 -8.09 16.70 -16.82
C PRO A 155 -6.96 15.78 -16.34
N ILE A 156 -6.45 16.03 -15.14
CA ILE A 156 -5.41 15.26 -14.48
C ILE A 156 -6.05 14.49 -13.33
N HIS A 157 -5.95 13.16 -13.34
CA HIS A 157 -6.42 12.34 -12.23
C HIS A 157 -5.39 12.30 -11.10
N LEU A 158 -5.81 12.40 -9.84
CA LEU A 158 -4.91 12.32 -8.69
C LEU A 158 -4.84 10.90 -8.13
N ALA A 159 -3.61 10.38 -7.94
CA ALA A 159 -3.35 9.02 -7.46
C ALA A 159 -3.36 8.85 -5.92
N ASN A 160 -3.91 9.84 -5.19
CA ASN A 160 -3.86 9.86 -3.72
C ASN A 160 -4.66 8.71 -3.09
N SER A 161 -4.35 8.38 -1.83
CA SER A 161 -4.93 7.26 -1.07
C SER A 161 -6.46 7.28 -0.91
N LEU A 162 -7.12 8.38 -1.28
CA LEU A 162 -8.57 8.49 -1.40
C LEU A 162 -9.15 7.64 -2.54
N ASN A 163 -8.33 7.29 -3.54
CA ASN A 163 -8.77 6.52 -4.69
C ASN A 163 -9.03 5.06 -4.29
N SER A 164 -10.32 4.68 -4.27
CA SER A 164 -10.79 3.34 -3.93
C SER A 164 -10.21 2.25 -4.83
N LEU A 165 -9.87 2.56 -6.09
CA LEU A 165 -9.37 1.58 -7.06
C LEU A 165 -8.07 0.91 -6.62
N ARG A 166 -7.20 1.64 -5.90
CA ARG A 166 -5.93 1.07 -5.43
C ARG A 166 -6.15 -0.09 -4.45
N LEU A 167 -7.22 -0.03 -3.67
CA LEU A 167 -7.57 -1.08 -2.71
C LEU A 167 -8.02 -2.35 -3.42
N GLU A 168 -8.65 -2.25 -4.60
CA GLU A 168 -9.07 -3.40 -5.39
C GLU A 168 -7.89 -4.22 -5.91
N GLY A 169 -6.76 -3.57 -6.21
CA GLY A 169 -5.52 -4.26 -6.51
C GLY A 169 -4.82 -4.79 -5.26
N GLN A 170 -4.69 -3.96 -4.22
CA GLN A 170 -4.00 -4.34 -2.99
C GLN A 170 -4.64 -5.53 -2.25
N LYS A 171 -5.96 -5.71 -2.34
CA LYS A 171 -6.64 -6.84 -1.71
C LYS A 171 -6.20 -8.20 -2.26
N THR A 172 -5.67 -8.25 -3.49
CA THR A 172 -5.24 -9.52 -4.09
C THR A 172 -4.07 -10.14 -3.35
N ALA A 173 -3.27 -9.35 -2.61
CA ALA A 173 -2.22 -9.89 -1.75
C ALA A 173 -2.76 -10.84 -0.67
N ALA A 174 -3.92 -10.54 -0.08
CA ALA A 174 -4.57 -11.43 0.88
C ALA A 174 -5.13 -12.69 0.22
N ILE A 175 -5.67 -12.56 -0.99
CA ILE A 175 -6.17 -13.70 -1.79
C ILE A 175 -5.00 -14.61 -2.18
N GLU A 176 -3.87 -14.03 -2.58
CA GLU A 176 -2.63 -14.78 -2.87
C GLU A 176 -2.12 -15.53 -1.63
N ILE A 177 -2.16 -14.93 -0.43
CA ILE A 177 -1.76 -15.64 0.80
C ILE A 177 -2.61 -16.90 0.99
N LEU A 178 -3.94 -16.79 0.84
CA LEU A 178 -4.81 -17.97 0.91
C LEU A 178 -4.44 -18.99 -0.17
N GLN A 179 -4.29 -18.55 -1.42
CA GLN A 179 -3.94 -19.44 -2.53
C GLN A 179 -2.61 -20.17 -2.32
N GLN A 180 -1.61 -19.48 -1.77
CA GLN A 180 -0.27 -20.02 -1.50
C GLN A 180 -0.24 -20.99 -0.31
N PHE A 181 -1.18 -20.87 0.61
CA PHE A 181 -1.43 -21.83 1.68
C PHE A 181 -2.47 -22.89 1.31
N ASP A 182 -2.70 -23.14 0.03
CA ASP A 182 -3.69 -24.12 -0.45
C ASP A 182 -5.08 -23.90 0.16
N TRP A 183 -5.50 -22.63 0.17
CA TRP A 183 -6.75 -22.13 0.74
C TRP A 183 -6.91 -22.34 2.25
N GLN A 184 -5.82 -22.62 2.97
CA GLN A 184 -5.82 -22.60 4.43
C GLN A 184 -5.70 -21.15 4.92
N VAL A 185 -6.64 -20.76 5.77
CA VAL A 185 -6.67 -19.42 6.35
C VAL A 185 -5.64 -19.34 7.48
N PRO A 186 -4.72 -18.37 7.50
CA PRO A 186 -3.82 -18.19 8.65
C PRO A 186 -4.62 -17.77 9.89
N ASP A 187 -4.05 -17.93 11.07
CA ASP A 187 -4.70 -17.46 12.31
C ASP A 187 -4.58 -15.95 12.46
N TRP A 188 -3.40 -15.42 12.13
CA TRP A 188 -3.05 -14.02 12.26
C TRP A 188 -2.37 -13.49 11.02
N VAL A 189 -2.65 -12.24 10.68
CA VAL A 189 -1.90 -11.48 9.67
C VAL A 189 -1.56 -10.11 10.24
N ILE A 190 -0.27 -9.79 10.26
CA ILE A 190 0.26 -8.52 10.76
C ILE A 190 0.53 -7.62 9.56
N VAL A 191 -0.04 -6.41 9.57
CA VAL A 191 0.09 -5.44 8.48
C VAL A 191 0.61 -4.12 9.05
N PRO A 192 1.80 -3.65 8.61
CA PRO A 192 2.28 -2.32 8.96
C PRO A 192 1.33 -1.23 8.47
N GLY A 193 0.89 -0.36 9.39
CA GLY A 193 -0.17 0.60 9.20
C GLY A 193 0.34 2.03 9.08
N GLY A 194 0.36 2.58 7.87
CA GLY A 194 0.60 4.01 7.62
C GLY A 194 -0.70 4.77 7.40
N ASN A 195 -1.05 4.99 6.14
CA ASN A 195 -2.33 5.62 5.75
C ASN A 195 -3.55 4.68 5.91
N LEU A 196 -3.34 3.51 6.55
CA LEU A 196 -4.36 2.53 6.94
C LEU A 196 -5.23 1.90 5.82
N GLY A 197 -4.96 2.21 4.55
CA GLY A 197 -5.63 1.54 3.42
C GLY A 197 -5.28 0.04 3.34
N ASN A 198 -4.04 -0.33 3.67
CA ASN A 198 -3.53 -1.69 3.53
C ASN A 198 -4.29 -2.68 4.41
N ILE A 199 -4.45 -2.40 5.70
CA ILE A 199 -5.13 -3.30 6.64
C ILE A 199 -6.57 -3.59 6.17
N TYR A 200 -7.26 -2.57 5.63
CA TYR A 200 -8.58 -2.75 5.04
C TYR A 200 -8.54 -3.54 3.73
N ALA A 201 -7.57 -3.32 2.85
CA ALA A 201 -7.43 -4.09 1.62
C ALA A 201 -7.22 -5.59 1.92
N PHE A 202 -6.38 -5.93 2.90
CA PHE A 202 -6.20 -7.31 3.36
C PHE A 202 -7.50 -7.89 3.92
N TYR A 203 -8.17 -7.16 4.82
CA TYR A 203 -9.50 -7.56 5.32
C TYR A 203 -10.47 -7.83 4.17
N LYS A 204 -10.56 -6.92 3.19
CA LYS A 204 -11.47 -7.06 2.05
C LYS A 204 -11.15 -8.30 1.21
N GLY A 205 -9.86 -8.60 1.00
CA GLY A 205 -9.41 -9.78 0.26
C GLY A 205 -9.73 -11.09 0.97
N PHE A 206 -9.52 -11.17 2.29
CA PHE A 206 -9.94 -12.35 3.06
C PHE A 206 -11.48 -12.47 3.12
N HIS A 207 -12.17 -11.35 3.30
CA HIS A 207 -13.61 -11.30 3.42
C HIS A 207 -14.32 -11.79 2.15
N ILE A 208 -13.90 -11.33 0.97
CA ILE A 208 -14.52 -11.77 -0.29
C ILE A 208 -14.32 -13.29 -0.52
N CYS A 209 -13.14 -13.83 -0.19
CA CYS A 209 -12.91 -15.28 -0.28
C CYS A 209 -13.83 -16.07 0.66
N ARG A 210 -14.11 -15.53 1.85
CA ARG A 210 -15.09 -16.13 2.77
C ARG A 210 -16.51 -16.02 2.23
N GLU A 211 -16.92 -14.84 1.79
CA GLU A 211 -18.28 -14.62 1.27
C GLU A 211 -18.60 -15.47 0.04
N LEU A 212 -17.59 -15.74 -0.80
CA LEU A 212 -17.73 -16.60 -1.98
C LEU A 212 -17.56 -18.10 -1.67
N GLY A 213 -17.35 -18.48 -0.42
CA GLY A 213 -17.24 -19.88 0.00
C GLY A 213 -15.95 -20.58 -0.40
N LEU A 214 -14.88 -19.83 -0.69
CA LEU A 214 -13.55 -20.42 -0.90
C LEU A 214 -12.87 -20.83 0.41
N VAL A 215 -13.22 -20.15 1.49
CA VAL A 215 -12.77 -20.44 2.84
C VAL A 215 -13.91 -20.17 3.84
N ASP A 216 -13.92 -20.84 4.98
CA ASP A 216 -15.02 -20.70 5.94
C ASP A 216 -14.80 -19.60 6.99
N ARG A 217 -13.60 -19.01 7.03
CA ARG A 217 -13.21 -18.00 8.03
C ARG A 217 -12.29 -16.93 7.46
N ILE A 218 -12.03 -15.88 8.24
CA ILE A 218 -10.99 -14.88 7.98
C ILE A 218 -9.97 -14.90 9.14
N PRO A 219 -8.71 -14.49 8.90
CA PRO A 219 -7.73 -14.34 9.97
C PRO A 219 -8.08 -13.17 10.89
N ARG A 220 -7.56 -13.18 12.11
CA ARG A 220 -7.48 -11.96 12.92
C ARG A 220 -6.36 -11.09 12.38
N LEU A 221 -6.57 -9.77 12.33
CA LEU A 221 -5.56 -8.85 11.81
C LEU A 221 -4.90 -8.04 12.92
N VAL A 222 -3.60 -7.79 12.79
CA VAL A 222 -2.86 -6.83 13.63
C VAL A 222 -2.43 -5.66 12.76
N CYS A 223 -2.77 -4.45 13.18
CA CYS A 223 -2.22 -3.23 12.59
C CYS A 223 -1.02 -2.76 13.44
N ALA A 224 0.19 -2.84 12.90
CA ALA A 224 1.40 -2.40 13.59
C ALA A 224 1.73 -0.94 13.21
N GLN A 225 1.86 -0.04 14.19
CA GLN A 225 2.24 1.36 13.96
C GLN A 225 3.57 1.70 14.64
N ALA A 226 4.29 2.68 14.13
CA ALA A 226 5.41 3.27 14.88
C ALA A 226 4.86 4.12 16.03
N ALA A 227 5.45 4.06 17.23
CA ALA A 227 5.03 4.85 18.40
C ALA A 227 5.04 6.37 18.10
N ASN A 228 5.92 6.80 17.21
CA ASN A 228 6.02 8.19 16.75
C ASN A 228 4.91 8.62 15.78
N ALA A 229 4.07 7.68 15.31
CA ALA A 229 2.99 7.90 14.34
C ALA A 229 1.84 6.89 14.55
N ASN A 230 1.21 6.94 15.73
CA ASN A 230 0.32 5.91 16.25
C ASN A 230 -1.15 6.34 16.53
N PRO A 231 -1.80 7.24 15.75
CA PRO A 231 -3.14 7.74 16.09
C PRO A 231 -4.20 6.63 16.17
N LEU A 232 -4.07 5.57 15.37
CA LEU A 232 -4.98 4.43 15.42
C LEU A 232 -4.79 3.59 16.69
N TYR A 233 -3.57 3.47 17.19
CA TYR A 233 -3.28 2.76 18.43
C TYR A 233 -3.91 3.46 19.63
N LEU A 234 -3.76 4.77 19.74
CA LEU A 234 -4.42 5.57 20.79
C LEU A 234 -5.95 5.40 20.72
N TYR A 235 -6.50 5.41 19.51
CA TYR A 235 -7.92 5.20 19.30
C TYR A 235 -8.37 3.79 19.73
N PHE A 236 -7.60 2.76 19.39
CA PHE A 236 -7.83 1.38 19.81
C PHE A 236 -7.79 1.22 21.33
N LYS A 237 -6.74 1.70 22.01
CA LYS A 237 -6.59 1.62 23.48
C LYS A 237 -7.69 2.37 24.24
N SER A 238 -8.25 3.43 23.64
CA SER A 238 -9.43 4.14 24.19
C SER A 238 -10.75 3.34 24.09
N GLY A 239 -10.74 2.19 23.41
CA GLY A 239 -11.92 1.39 23.11
C GLY A 239 -12.76 1.98 21.97
N TRP A 240 -12.13 2.60 20.98
CA TRP A 240 -12.79 3.22 19.82
C TRP A 240 -13.74 4.38 20.16
N LYS A 241 -13.49 5.13 21.25
CA LYS A 241 -14.39 6.20 21.73
C LYS A 241 -14.26 7.49 20.94
N GLU A 242 -13.07 8.06 20.87
CA GLU A 242 -12.81 9.33 20.18
C GLU A 242 -11.48 9.23 19.43
N PHE A 243 -11.53 9.42 18.11
CA PHE A 243 -10.33 9.49 17.29
C PHE A 243 -9.74 10.90 17.34
N LYS A 244 -8.43 11.00 17.50
CA LYS A 244 -7.68 12.26 17.40
C LYS A 244 -6.46 12.06 16.54
N ALA A 245 -6.33 12.90 15.52
CA ALA A 245 -5.09 13.00 14.77
C ALA A 245 -3.95 13.42 15.71
N VAL A 246 -2.76 12.92 15.44
CA VAL A 246 -1.54 13.26 16.17
C VAL A 246 -0.56 13.97 15.24
N ARG A 247 0.32 14.79 15.80
CA ARG A 247 1.47 15.28 15.04
C ARG A 247 2.51 14.17 14.98
N ALA A 248 2.60 13.46 13.86
CA ALA A 248 3.61 12.43 13.67
C ALA A 248 5.03 13.01 13.81
N GLN A 249 5.86 12.32 14.57
CA GLN A 249 7.28 12.60 14.71
C GLN A 249 8.09 11.76 13.71
N THR A 250 9.37 12.08 13.57
CA THR A 250 10.26 11.34 12.66
C THR A 250 10.36 9.88 13.08
N THR A 251 10.30 8.97 12.11
CA THR A 251 10.50 7.54 12.29
C THR A 251 11.36 6.97 11.17
N PHE A 252 12.18 5.95 11.47
CA PHE A 252 12.90 5.19 10.45
C PHE A 252 11.94 4.48 9.49
N ALA A 253 10.74 4.15 9.98
CA ALA A 253 9.63 3.60 9.21
C ALA A 253 8.87 4.68 8.42
N SER A 254 9.58 5.51 7.66
CA SER A 254 9.07 6.73 7.01
C SER A 254 7.76 6.57 6.21
N ALA A 255 7.53 5.42 5.55
CA ALA A 255 6.29 5.19 4.79
C ALA A 255 5.02 5.07 5.65
N ILE A 256 5.16 4.86 6.97
CA ILE A 256 4.05 4.84 7.94
C ILE A 256 4.08 6.03 8.90
N GLN A 257 4.91 7.05 8.63
CA GLN A 257 4.93 8.31 9.38
C GLN A 257 3.67 9.16 9.10
N ILE A 258 2.51 8.69 9.57
CA ILE A 258 1.20 9.30 9.29
C ILE A 258 0.48 9.58 10.61
N GLY A 259 0.27 10.87 10.89
CA GLY A 259 -0.42 11.34 12.10
C GLY A 259 -1.92 11.56 11.91
N ASP A 260 -2.37 11.70 10.66
CA ASP A 260 -3.78 11.86 10.28
C ASP A 260 -4.11 10.92 9.09
N PRO A 261 -4.33 9.63 9.34
CA PRO A 261 -4.57 8.66 8.29
C PRO A 261 -5.96 8.81 7.65
N VAL A 262 -5.98 8.85 6.32
CA VAL A 262 -7.18 9.10 5.52
C VAL A 262 -8.16 7.93 5.53
N SER A 263 -7.68 6.70 5.76
CA SER A 263 -8.53 5.48 5.76
C SER A 263 -8.86 4.97 7.16
N ILE A 264 -8.97 5.86 8.15
CA ILE A 264 -9.24 5.47 9.55
C ILE A 264 -10.52 4.66 9.70
N ASP A 265 -11.63 5.11 9.11
CA ASP A 265 -12.93 4.42 9.24
C ASP A 265 -12.89 3.01 8.64
N ARG A 266 -12.22 2.86 7.51
CA ARG A 266 -12.00 1.56 6.83
C ARG A 266 -11.19 0.62 7.70
N ALA A 267 -10.14 1.11 8.34
CA ALA A 267 -9.31 0.31 9.23
C ALA A 267 -10.04 -0.10 10.51
N VAL A 268 -10.79 0.82 11.12
CA VAL A 268 -11.62 0.53 12.30
C VAL A 268 -12.69 -0.51 11.95
N HIS A 269 -13.34 -0.37 10.80
CA HIS A 269 -14.29 -1.35 10.29
C HIS A 269 -13.63 -2.73 10.14
N ALA A 270 -12.48 -2.81 9.45
CA ALA A 270 -11.74 -4.06 9.27
C ALA A 270 -11.39 -4.71 10.61
N LEU A 271 -10.77 -3.96 11.52
CA LEU A 271 -10.31 -4.46 12.81
C LEU A 271 -11.48 -4.91 13.69
N LYS A 272 -12.59 -4.17 13.76
CA LYS A 272 -13.78 -4.62 14.50
C LYS A 272 -14.37 -5.92 13.94
N ASN A 273 -14.44 -6.05 12.62
CA ASN A 273 -15.06 -7.22 11.97
C ASN A 273 -14.17 -8.48 11.94
N CYS A 274 -12.86 -8.34 12.15
CA CYS A 274 -11.94 -9.48 12.26
C CYS A 274 -11.42 -9.71 13.70
N ASN A 275 -12.00 -9.06 14.71
CA ASN A 275 -11.49 -9.07 16.08
C ASN A 275 -9.98 -8.73 16.15
N GLY A 276 -9.58 -7.75 15.36
CA GLY A 276 -8.20 -7.32 15.19
C GLY A 276 -7.68 -6.47 16.35
N ILE A 277 -6.36 -6.28 16.36
CA ILE A 277 -5.62 -5.55 17.39
C ILE A 277 -4.77 -4.47 16.72
N VAL A 278 -4.42 -3.44 17.48
CA VAL A 278 -3.43 -2.45 17.09
C VAL A 278 -2.33 -2.46 18.14
N GLU A 279 -1.09 -2.53 17.69
CA GLU A 279 0.08 -2.38 18.56
C GLU A 279 1.07 -1.38 17.97
N GLU A 280 1.96 -0.90 18.84
CA GLU A 280 3.00 0.04 18.50
C GLU A 280 4.41 -0.53 18.73
N ALA A 281 5.39 0.01 18.02
CA ALA A 281 6.81 -0.24 18.26
C ALA A 281 7.57 1.08 18.36
N THR A 282 8.45 1.20 19.35
CA THR A 282 9.39 2.33 19.45
C THR A 282 10.45 2.25 18.35
N GLU A 283 11.18 3.35 18.11
CA GLU A 283 12.23 3.38 17.09
C GLU A 283 13.36 2.37 17.38
N GLU A 284 13.68 2.14 18.66
CA GLU A 284 14.67 1.16 19.06
C GLU A 284 14.16 -0.26 18.83
N GLU A 285 12.95 -0.60 19.32
CA GLU A 285 12.35 -1.93 19.11
C GLU A 285 12.25 -2.28 17.62
N LEU A 286 11.80 -1.33 16.79
CA LEU A 286 11.64 -1.51 15.36
C LEU A 286 12.99 -1.79 14.67
N MET A 287 14.02 -1.02 15.01
CA MET A 287 15.35 -1.19 14.40
C MET A 287 16.07 -2.43 14.92
N ASP A 288 15.90 -2.76 16.20
CA ASP A 288 16.44 -3.98 16.81
C ASP A 288 15.77 -5.22 16.24
N ALA A 289 14.44 -5.21 16.08
CA ALA A 289 13.69 -6.30 15.45
C ALA A 289 14.11 -6.50 13.99
N MET A 290 14.28 -5.42 13.23
CA MET A 290 14.82 -5.46 11.86
C MET A 290 16.23 -6.08 11.84
N ALA A 291 17.13 -5.66 12.73
CA ALA A 291 18.48 -6.22 12.82
C ALA A 291 18.48 -7.70 13.23
N GLN A 292 17.60 -8.10 14.15
CA GLN A 292 17.43 -9.50 14.54
C GLN A 292 16.88 -10.35 13.37
N ALA A 293 15.88 -9.85 12.65
CA ALA A 293 15.35 -10.49 11.45
C ALA A 293 16.47 -10.70 10.42
N ASP A 294 17.24 -9.65 10.12
CA ASP A 294 18.33 -9.69 9.16
C ASP A 294 19.47 -10.63 9.61
N SER A 295 19.74 -10.73 10.91
CA SER A 295 20.72 -11.68 11.47
C SER A 295 20.38 -13.15 11.19
N THR A 296 19.13 -13.44 10.82
CA THR A 296 18.68 -14.78 10.43
C THR A 296 18.68 -15.03 8.92
N GLY A 297 19.15 -14.07 8.12
CA GLY A 297 19.28 -14.18 6.67
C GLY A 297 18.21 -13.43 5.86
N MET A 298 17.34 -12.67 6.51
CA MET A 298 16.44 -11.75 5.82
C MET A 298 17.17 -10.43 5.47
N PHE A 299 16.50 -9.59 4.69
CA PHE A 299 16.87 -8.19 4.48
C PHE A 299 15.59 -7.36 4.46
N THR A 300 15.14 -6.99 5.64
CA THR A 300 13.80 -6.45 5.87
C THR A 300 13.77 -4.92 5.79
N CYS A 301 12.60 -4.37 5.46
CA CYS A 301 12.40 -2.94 5.61
C CYS A 301 12.09 -2.58 7.07
N PRO A 302 12.29 -1.31 7.49
CA PRO A 302 11.98 -0.88 8.85
C PRO A 302 10.54 -1.19 9.29
N HIS A 303 9.56 -1.22 8.36
CA HIS A 303 8.17 -1.56 8.67
C HIS A 303 7.93 -3.01 9.10
N THR A 304 8.86 -3.91 8.80
CA THR A 304 8.74 -5.34 9.15
C THR A 304 9.25 -5.61 10.56
N GLY A 305 10.15 -4.77 11.08
CA GLY A 305 10.53 -4.75 12.49
C GLY A 305 9.39 -4.24 13.35
#